data_AF-A0A7C1VII3-F1
#
_entry.id   AF-A0A7C1VII3-F1
#
_cell.length_a   1.000
_cell.length_b   1.000
_cell.length_c   1.000
_cell.angle_alpha   90.00
_cell.angle_beta   90.00
_cell.angle_gamma   90.00
#
_symmetry.space_group_name_H-M   'P 1'
#
loop_
_entity.id
_entity.type
_entity.pdbx_description
1 polymer ?
#
loop_
_entity_poly.entity_id
_entity_poly.type
_entity_poly.pdbx_seq_one_letter_code
_entity_poly.pdbx_strand_id
1 'polypeptide(L)'
;MSREIRKVDINWEHPKDDTDRYKPLNSRDEEHKCNCEDCEINGDGYMPKFDSPNALQIYEGVSEGTPISPVFKNGDELVKWLMIEEDLTEEQAREFLKMEYVPSMVMVGGKMYRGFDSLKIKD
;
A
#
# COMPACT_ATOMS: atom_id res chain seq x y z
N MET A 1 -7.48 3.33 7.88
CA MET A 1 -7.20 3.71 6.47
C MET A 1 -7.07 2.41 5.69
N SER A 2 -7.43 2.39 4.40
CA SER A 2 -7.39 1.13 3.63
C SER A 2 -5.94 0.70 3.39
N ARG A 3 -5.74 -0.55 3.00
CA ARG A 3 -4.42 -1.11 2.69
C ARG A 3 -4.49 -1.75 1.32
N GLU A 4 -3.50 -1.50 0.48
CA GLU A 4 -3.43 -2.07 -0.86
C GLU A 4 -2.02 -2.55 -1.17
N ILE A 5 -1.92 -3.64 -1.92
CA ILE A 5 -0.65 -4.13 -2.47
C ILE A 5 -0.43 -3.47 -3.81
N ARG A 6 0.72 -2.81 -3.98
CA ARG A 6 1.17 -2.28 -5.27
C ARG A 6 2.38 -3.08 -5.77
N LYS A 7 2.42 -3.32 -7.07
CA LYS A 7 3.57 -3.92 -7.75
C LYS A 7 4.57 -2.83 -8.10
N VAL A 8 5.82 -3.03 -7.69
CA VAL A 8 6.91 -2.06 -7.85
C VAL A 8 8.17 -2.75 -8.33
N ASP A 9 9.19 -1.98 -8.70
CA ASP A 9 10.54 -2.51 -8.88
C ASP A 9 11.18 -2.85 -7.54
N ILE A 10 12.00 -3.89 -7.49
CA ILE A 10 12.67 -4.34 -6.25
C ILE A 10 13.56 -3.26 -5.60
N ASN A 11 14.09 -2.33 -6.39
CA ASN A 11 14.92 -1.22 -5.92
C ASN A 11 14.12 0.08 -5.78
N TRP A 12 12.78 -0.01 -5.81
CA TRP A 12 11.92 1.15 -5.66
C TRP A 12 12.08 1.77 -4.27
N GLU A 13 12.42 3.05 -4.26
CA GLU A 13 12.47 3.87 -3.05
C GLU A 13 11.46 5.00 -3.19
N HIS A 14 10.44 4.98 -2.33
CA HIS A 14 9.41 6.00 -2.36
C HIS A 14 10.00 7.36 -1.92
N PRO A 15 9.77 8.45 -2.66
CA PRO A 15 10.35 9.75 -2.34
C PRO A 15 9.98 10.25 -0.95
N LYS A 16 10.95 10.87 -0.28
CA LYS A 16 10.78 11.51 1.02
C LYS A 16 11.02 13.02 0.94
N ASP A 17 10.45 13.77 1.88
CA ASP A 17 10.73 15.19 2.06
C ASP A 17 12.06 15.41 2.80
N ASP A 18 12.42 16.68 3.01
CA ASP A 18 13.62 17.09 3.75
C ASP A 18 13.60 16.72 5.25
N THR A 19 12.45 16.24 5.74
CA THR A 19 12.25 15.73 7.09
C THR A 19 12.22 14.19 7.16
N ASP A 20 12.64 13.51 6.10
CA ASP A 20 12.64 12.04 5.97
C ASP A 20 11.24 11.39 6.06
N ARG A 21 10.18 12.15 5.79
CA ARG A 21 8.80 11.62 5.70
C ARG A 21 8.43 11.32 4.25
N TYR A 22 7.70 10.22 4.01
CA TYR A 22 7.25 9.88 2.67
C TYR A 22 6.34 10.97 2.09
N LYS A 23 6.58 11.32 0.82
CA LYS A 23 5.76 12.27 0.08
C LYS A 23 4.43 11.62 -0.32
N PRO A 24 3.27 12.18 0.07
CA PRO A 24 1.98 11.60 -0.30
C PRO A 24 1.77 11.55 -1.82
N LEU A 25 1.38 10.40 -2.37
CA LEU A 25 0.99 10.26 -3.79
C LEU A 25 -0.22 11.14 -4.16
N ASN A 26 -1.12 11.35 -3.19
CA ASN A 26 -2.31 12.19 -3.34
C ASN A 26 -2.14 13.57 -2.69
N SER A 27 -0.90 14.05 -2.52
CA SER A 27 -0.67 15.41 -2.02
C SER A 27 -1.41 16.42 -2.91
N ARG A 28 -2.12 17.35 -2.28
CA ARG A 28 -2.80 18.46 -2.96
C ARG A 28 -1.84 19.50 -3.53
N ASP A 29 -0.54 19.27 -3.42
CA ASP A 29 0.49 20.16 -3.90
C ASP A 29 0.47 20.19 -5.43
N GLU A 30 -0.19 21.23 -5.96
CA GLU A 30 -0.40 21.44 -7.39
C GLU A 30 0.91 21.63 -8.17
N GLU A 31 2.01 21.91 -7.47
CA GLU A 31 3.35 22.13 -8.04
C GLU A 31 3.98 20.84 -8.60
N HIS A 32 3.51 19.65 -8.18
CA HIS A 32 4.04 18.35 -8.62
C HIS A 32 3.03 17.46 -9.35
N LYS A 33 1.81 17.96 -9.62
CA LYS A 33 0.97 17.36 -10.66
C LYS A 33 1.69 17.62 -11.97
N CYS A 34 2.26 16.61 -12.66
CA CYS A 34 2.74 16.92 -14.01
C CYS A 34 1.54 17.34 -14.84
N ASN A 35 1.50 18.62 -15.25
CA ASN A 35 0.65 19.12 -16.33
C ASN A 35 1.22 18.71 -17.71
N CYS A 36 1.76 17.50 -17.71
CA CYS A 36 2.41 16.74 -18.74
C CYS A 36 1.51 16.06 -19.79
N GLU A 37 1.31 16.54 -21.02
CA GLU A 37 0.63 15.69 -22.03
C GLU A 37 1.43 14.40 -22.35
N ASP A 38 2.70 14.34 -21.91
CA ASP A 38 3.68 13.28 -22.23
C ASP A 38 4.32 12.63 -20.98
N CYS A 39 3.75 12.82 -19.78
CA CYS A 39 4.33 12.26 -18.56
C CYS A 39 3.97 10.78 -18.36
N GLU A 40 4.99 9.92 -18.22
CA GLU A 40 4.86 8.50 -17.81
C GLU A 40 4.37 8.31 -16.35
N ILE A 41 4.01 9.39 -15.66
CA ILE A 41 3.50 9.40 -14.29
C ILE A 41 1.98 9.41 -14.36
N ASN A 42 1.38 8.22 -14.39
CA ASN A 42 -0.08 8.10 -14.32
C ASN A 42 -0.57 8.42 -12.91
N GLY A 43 -1.17 9.59 -12.70
CA GLY A 43 -2.19 9.86 -11.66
C GLY A 43 -1.78 9.80 -10.18
N ASP A 44 -0.64 9.17 -9.85
CA ASP A 44 -0.13 8.95 -8.50
C ASP A 44 1.21 9.70 -8.39
N GLY A 45 1.20 10.98 -8.02
CA GLY A 45 2.18 12.00 -8.47
C GLY A 45 3.69 11.71 -8.33
N TYR A 46 4.10 10.75 -7.50
CA TYR A 46 5.51 10.36 -7.32
C TYR A 46 5.83 8.91 -7.70
N MET A 47 4.85 8.07 -7.96
CA MET A 47 5.08 6.67 -8.35
C MET A 47 5.13 6.57 -9.88
N PRO A 48 6.27 6.17 -10.47
CA PRO A 48 6.37 5.99 -11.91
C PRO A 48 5.54 4.77 -12.33
N LYS A 49 5.22 4.71 -13.63
CA LYS A 49 4.80 3.46 -14.24
C LYS A 49 6.00 2.52 -14.33
N PHE A 50 5.86 1.31 -13.80
CA PHE A 50 6.86 0.25 -13.95
C PHE A 50 6.54 -0.61 -15.16
N ASP A 51 7.50 -0.78 -16.08
CA ASP A 51 7.33 -1.64 -17.26
C ASP A 51 7.39 -3.14 -16.92
N SER A 52 8.08 -3.52 -15.85
CA SER A 52 8.26 -4.91 -15.44
C SER A 52 8.42 -5.04 -13.92
N PRO A 53 7.40 -4.62 -13.14
CA PRO A 53 7.48 -4.66 -11.69
C PRO A 53 7.66 -6.11 -11.20
N ASN A 54 8.59 -6.30 -10.27
CA ASN A 54 9.03 -7.61 -9.81
C ASN A 54 9.03 -7.75 -8.27
N ALA A 55 8.39 -6.81 -7.58
CA ALA A 55 8.28 -6.76 -6.14
C ALA A 55 6.90 -6.24 -5.70
N LEU A 56 6.62 -6.36 -4.40
CA LEU A 56 5.36 -5.98 -3.76
C LEU A 56 5.62 -4.98 -2.63
N GLN A 57 4.78 -3.98 -2.50
CA GLN A 57 4.81 -3.04 -1.38
C GLN A 57 3.39 -2.67 -0.97
N ILE A 58 3.16 -2.51 0.34
CA ILE A 58 1.86 -2.17 0.88
C ILE A 58 1.76 -0.64 1.05
N TYR A 59 0.64 -0.08 0.57
CA TYR A 59 0.33 1.33 0.64
C TYR A 59 -0.93 1.60 1.45
N GLU A 60 -0.98 2.79 2.03
CA GLU A 60 -2.18 3.32 2.67
C GLU A 60 -3.10 4.03 1.67
N GLY A 61 -4.37 3.64 1.60
CA GLY A 61 -5.33 4.26 0.70
C GLY A 61 -5.92 5.59 1.19
N VAL A 62 -6.18 6.48 0.22
CA VAL A 62 -7.07 7.66 0.18
C VAL A 62 -6.83 8.91 1.07
N SER A 63 -5.82 8.99 1.93
CA SER A 63 -5.41 10.29 2.49
C SER A 63 -3.99 10.69 2.13
N GLU A 64 -3.06 9.74 2.11
CA GLU A 64 -1.66 10.04 1.83
C GLU A 64 -1.09 9.21 0.67
N GLY A 65 -1.45 7.94 0.51
CA GLY A 65 -0.85 7.12 -0.54
C GLY A 65 0.64 6.88 -0.29
N THR A 66 1.04 6.80 0.98
CA THR A 66 2.42 6.52 1.38
C THR A 66 2.61 5.01 1.59
N PRO A 67 3.84 4.49 1.39
CA PRO A 67 4.13 3.11 1.70
C PRO A 67 4.14 2.90 3.22
N ILE A 68 3.57 1.80 3.67
CA ILE A 68 3.58 1.39 5.08
C ILE A 68 4.47 0.17 5.32
N SER A 69 4.97 -0.46 4.26
CA SER A 69 5.86 -1.61 4.33
C SER A 69 7.14 -1.36 3.52
N PRO A 70 8.20 -2.14 3.79
CA PRO A 70 9.30 -2.35 2.85
C PRO A 70 8.82 -2.90 1.50
N VAL A 71 9.72 -2.91 0.53
CA VAL A 71 9.55 -3.62 -0.75
C VAL A 71 9.94 -5.08 -0.55
N PHE A 72 9.05 -5.99 -0.94
CA PHE A 72 9.21 -7.43 -0.81
C PHE A 72 9.39 -8.08 -2.17
N LYS A 73 10.36 -8.99 -2.31
CA LYS A 73 10.63 -9.66 -3.59
C LYS A 73 9.50 -10.61 -4.02
N ASN A 74 8.74 -11.12 -3.06
CA ASN A 74 7.70 -12.11 -3.30
C ASN A 74 6.64 -12.08 -2.20
N GLY A 75 5.53 -12.78 -2.45
CA GLY A 75 4.41 -12.87 -1.52
C GLY A 75 4.74 -13.54 -0.18
N ASP A 76 5.68 -14.48 -0.13
CA ASP A 76 6.02 -15.16 1.14
C ASP A 76 6.78 -14.24 2.10
N GLU A 77 7.63 -13.34 1.58
CA GLU A 77 8.26 -12.28 2.39
C GLU A 77 7.22 -11.32 2.96
N LEU A 78 6.26 -10.90 2.12
CA LEU A 78 5.15 -10.04 2.54
C LEU A 78 4.29 -10.72 3.62
N VAL A 79 3.96 -12.01 3.43
CA VAL A 79 3.18 -12.80 4.41
C VAL A 79 3.91 -12.88 5.74
N LYS A 80 5.22 -13.18 5.74
CA LYS A 80 6.02 -13.22 6.98
C LYS A 80 6.01 -11.87 7.70
N TRP A 81 6.13 -10.77 6.96
CA TRP A 81 6.08 -9.43 7.53
C TRP A 81 4.72 -9.16 8.18
N LEU A 82 3.61 -9.46 7.50
CA LEU A 82 2.26 -9.30 8.05
C LEU A 82 2.02 -10.10 9.33
N MET A 83 2.57 -11.32 9.40
CA MET A 83 2.44 -12.15 10.59
C MET A 83 3.16 -11.54 11.80
N ILE A 84 4.30 -10.88 11.57
CA ILE A 84 5.12 -10.31 12.64
C ILE A 84 4.63 -8.92 13.03
N GLU A 85 4.42 -8.03 12.05
CA GLU A 85 4.14 -6.61 12.30
C GLU A 85 2.65 -6.33 12.53
N GLU A 86 1.75 -7.11 11.92
CA GLU A 86 0.29 -6.88 11.97
C GLU A 86 -0.46 -7.93 12.79
N ASP A 87 0.27 -8.87 13.41
CA ASP A 87 -0.25 -9.97 14.23
C ASP A 87 -1.36 -10.75 13.49
N LEU A 88 -1.12 -11.05 12.21
CA LEU A 88 -2.00 -11.85 11.37
C LEU A 88 -1.61 -13.33 11.42
N THR A 89 -2.60 -14.21 11.30
CA THR A 89 -2.32 -15.61 11.00
C THR A 89 -1.81 -15.74 9.56
N GLU A 90 -1.11 -16.84 9.25
CA GLU A 90 -0.68 -17.11 7.87
C GLU A 90 -1.86 -17.14 6.90
N GLU A 91 -3.00 -17.71 7.33
CA GLU A 91 -4.24 -17.75 6.54
C GLU A 91 -4.76 -16.34 6.22
N GLN A 92 -4.82 -15.45 7.22
CA GLN A 92 -5.26 -14.07 7.04
C GLN A 92 -4.31 -13.27 6.13
N ALA A 93 -3.01 -13.44 6.32
CA ALA A 93 -1.99 -12.78 5.51
C ALA A 93 -2.04 -13.25 4.05
N ARG A 94 -2.27 -14.55 3.81
CA ARG A 94 -2.45 -15.10 2.46
C ARG A 94 -3.77 -14.66 1.82
N GLU A 95 -4.83 -14.50 2.60
CA GLU A 95 -6.08 -13.95 2.09
C GLU A 95 -5.89 -12.49 1.65
N PHE A 96 -5.16 -11.68 2.43
CA PHE A 96 -4.80 -10.33 1.99
C PHE A 96 -3.96 -10.33 0.71
N LEU A 97 -2.95 -11.20 0.62
CA LEU A 97 -2.12 -11.33 -0.58
C LEU A 97 -2.95 -11.66 -1.82
N LYS A 98 -4.01 -12.46 -1.66
CA LYS A 98 -4.94 -12.82 -2.73
C LYS A 98 -5.93 -11.70 -3.08
N MET A 99 -6.41 -10.96 -2.09
CA MET A 99 -7.35 -9.85 -2.29
C MET A 99 -6.66 -8.57 -2.79
N GLU A 100 -5.36 -8.41 -2.51
CA GLU A 100 -4.53 -7.23 -2.79
C GLU A 100 -5.04 -5.91 -2.17
N TYR A 101 -6.16 -5.96 -1.42
CA TYR A 101 -6.82 -4.80 -0.84
C TYR A 101 -7.62 -5.18 0.41
N VAL A 102 -7.58 -4.32 1.43
CA VAL A 102 -8.55 -4.31 2.53
C VAL A 102 -9.13 -2.92 2.75
N PRO A 103 -10.44 -2.82 3.05
CA PRO A 103 -11.11 -1.55 3.25
C PRO A 103 -10.60 -0.81 4.49
N SER A 104 -10.82 0.50 4.50
CA SER A 104 -10.45 1.35 5.62
C SER A 104 -11.26 1.05 6.88
N MET A 105 -12.50 0.58 6.70
CA MET A 105 -13.46 0.32 7.75
C MET A 105 -14.50 -0.72 7.30
N VAL A 106 -14.83 -1.66 8.19
CA VAL A 106 -15.93 -2.63 8.04
C VAL A 106 -16.75 -2.63 9.32
N MET A 107 -18.09 -2.67 9.20
CA MET A 107 -18.99 -2.78 10.35
C MET A 107 -19.76 -4.11 10.27
N VAL A 108 -19.60 -4.96 11.29
CA VAL A 108 -20.29 -6.26 11.39
C VAL A 108 -20.86 -6.40 12.79
N GLY A 109 -22.17 -6.65 12.91
CA GLY A 109 -22.82 -6.87 14.21
C GLY A 109 -22.65 -5.73 15.22
N GLY A 110 -22.57 -4.48 14.74
CA GLY A 110 -22.34 -3.30 15.59
C GLY A 110 -20.89 -3.09 16.04
N LYS A 111 -19.95 -3.96 15.63
CA LYS A 111 -18.51 -3.77 15.85
C LYS A 111 -17.85 -3.17 14.61
N MET A 112 -16.90 -2.27 14.84
CA MET A 112 -16.12 -1.61 13.80
C MET A 112 -14.71 -2.24 13.72
N TYR A 113 -14.29 -2.58 12.52
CA TYR A 113 -12.96 -3.10 12.18
C TYR A 113 -12.29 -2.15 11.17
N ARG A 114 -10.96 -2.01 11.21
CA ARG A 114 -10.22 -1.06 10.37
C ARG A 114 -9.00 -1.72 9.74
N GLY A 115 -8.74 -1.45 8.46
CA GLY A 115 -7.54 -1.97 7.78
C GLY A 115 -7.40 -3.47 7.95
N PHE A 116 -6.23 -3.95 8.37
CA PHE A 116 -5.96 -5.39 8.56
C PHE A 116 -6.85 -6.07 9.61
N ASP A 117 -7.44 -5.34 10.57
CA ASP A 117 -8.36 -5.95 11.53
C ASP A 117 -9.65 -6.46 10.85
N SER A 118 -9.98 -6.00 9.64
CA SER A 118 -11.10 -6.57 8.89
C SER A 118 -10.86 -8.02 8.49
N LEU A 119 -9.60 -8.47 8.41
CA LEU A 119 -9.24 -9.87 8.14
C LEU A 119 -9.43 -10.77 9.38
N LYS A 120 -9.63 -10.16 10.56
CA LYS A 120 -9.82 -10.87 11.83
C LYS A 120 -11.29 -11.18 12.14
N ILE A 121 -12.20 -10.79 11.24
CA ILE A 121 -13.62 -11.12 11.35
C ILE A 121 -13.76 -12.63 11.14
N LYS A 122 -14.26 -13.33 12.15
CA LYS A 122 -14.63 -14.75 12.04
C LYS A 122 -16.07 -14.83 11.53
N ASP A 123 -16.31 -15.64 10.52
CA ASP A 123 -17.65 -16.03 10.08
C ASP A 123 -18.46 -16.69 11.20
#